data_AF-A0A538T0A9-F1
#
_entry.id   AF-A0A538T0A9-F1
#
_cell.length_a   1.000
_cell.length_b   1.000
_cell.length_c   1.000
_cell.angle_alpha   90.00
_cell.angle_beta   90.00
_cell.angle_gamma   90.00
#
_symmetry.space_group_name_H-M   'P 1'
#
loop_
_entity.id
_entity.type
_entity.pdbx_description
1 polymer ?
#
loop_
_entity_poly.entity_id
_entity_poly.type
_entity_poly.pdbx_seq_one_letter_code
_entity_poly.pdbx_strand_id
1 'polypeptide(L)'
;MKSKLIWSIVTAWALTMAGFAVAQTGTATPPEVTPPSSTPGVGTGSENKGLNTAETKAGDHAKPELEAIRTRARMLSAKQIEATEPKVDAEIKNVNTEASKEGSKVPDRLAKQLGMTSDALAAEKAQFNAGFGELMIAHLLLSNEKSTSTVTLADLFKMHEDGTGWGQIAHGMGLKLGDLVSAAKSEGRVATGKGKVDTKTPRIGPEGQHGAMASKGAAGTMEHGQSATTPSHEMGGASAAGHGK
;
A
#
# COMPACT_ATOMS: atom_id res chain seq x y z
N MET A 1 -39.25 0.83 -31.42
CA MET A 1 -39.53 1.23 -30.03
C MET A 1 -38.39 2.12 -29.57
N LYS A 2 -38.68 3.36 -29.18
CA LYS A 2 -37.71 4.43 -28.90
C LYS A 2 -37.72 4.69 -27.39
N SER A 3 -36.68 4.29 -26.67
CA SER A 3 -36.51 4.66 -25.26
C SER A 3 -35.36 5.65 -25.14
N LYS A 4 -35.75 6.86 -24.74
CA LYS A 4 -34.92 8.06 -24.60
C LYS A 4 -34.30 8.12 -23.19
N LEU A 5 -33.07 8.60 -23.17
CA LEU A 5 -32.35 9.22 -22.06
C LEU A 5 -33.26 9.94 -21.05
N ILE A 6 -33.04 9.67 -19.76
CA ILE A 6 -33.31 10.62 -18.68
C ILE A 6 -32.09 10.60 -17.76
N TRP A 7 -31.21 11.57 -17.95
CA TRP A 7 -30.11 11.89 -17.05
C TRP A 7 -30.48 13.21 -16.38
N SER A 8 -30.76 13.18 -15.08
CA SER A 8 -30.75 14.35 -14.18
C SER A 8 -31.16 13.89 -12.78
N ILE A 9 -30.28 14.09 -11.80
CA ILE A 9 -30.53 14.90 -10.61
C ILE A 9 -29.14 15.29 -10.10
N VAL A 10 -28.76 16.55 -10.36
CA VAL A 10 -27.72 17.26 -9.60
C VAL A 10 -28.37 17.61 -8.27
N THR A 11 -27.87 17.06 -7.17
CA THR A 11 -28.19 17.56 -5.83
C THR A 11 -27.00 18.39 -5.35
N ALA A 12 -27.13 19.70 -5.51
CA ALA A 12 -26.27 20.67 -4.85
C ALA A 12 -26.55 20.64 -3.35
N TRP A 13 -25.54 20.32 -2.53
CA TRP A 13 -25.60 20.55 -1.09
C TRP A 13 -24.76 21.78 -0.75
N ALA A 14 -25.45 22.77 -0.20
CA ALA A 14 -24.91 24.02 0.30
C ALA A 14 -24.06 23.74 1.56
N LEU A 15 -22.82 24.23 1.54
CA LEU A 15 -21.91 24.18 2.68
C LEU A 15 -22.24 25.35 3.62
N THR A 16 -22.91 25.07 4.74
CA THR A 16 -23.06 26.01 5.84
C THR A 16 -21.80 25.96 6.70
N MET A 17 -20.92 26.95 6.53
CA MET A 17 -19.75 27.16 7.39
C MET A 17 -20.20 27.73 8.75
N ALA A 18 -20.15 26.91 9.80
CA ALA A 18 -20.24 27.38 11.17
C ALA A 18 -18.90 28.01 11.58
N GLY A 19 -18.86 29.33 11.69
CA GLY A 19 -17.71 30.06 12.22
C GLY A 19 -17.54 29.85 13.72
N PHE A 20 -16.37 29.40 14.14
CA PHE A 20 -15.95 29.47 15.53
C PHE A 20 -15.46 30.89 15.84
N ALA A 21 -16.22 31.60 16.68
CA ALA A 21 -15.79 32.85 17.30
C ALA A 21 -14.82 32.52 18.45
N VAL A 22 -13.58 33.00 18.36
CA VAL A 22 -12.70 33.09 19.52
C VAL A 22 -12.88 34.48 20.15
N ALA A 23 -13.45 34.53 21.34
CA ALA A 23 -13.52 35.75 22.13
C ALA A 23 -12.19 35.94 22.87
N GLN A 24 -11.43 36.98 22.52
CA GLN A 24 -10.34 37.52 23.33
C GLN A 24 -10.83 38.78 24.04
N THR A 25 -10.84 38.75 25.36
CA THR A 25 -11.13 39.90 26.24
C THR A 25 -9.90 40.19 27.10
N GLY A 26 -9.51 41.45 27.22
CA GLY A 26 -8.54 41.94 28.23
C GLY A 26 -7.47 42.90 27.69
N THR A 27 -7.80 44.15 27.30
CA THR A 27 -7.66 45.42 28.06
C THR A 27 -6.24 45.97 28.28
N ALA A 28 -5.91 47.02 27.49
CA ALA A 28 -5.17 48.27 27.76
C ALA A 28 -3.77 48.29 28.45
N THR A 29 -2.77 48.93 27.81
CA THR A 29 -2.30 50.33 28.07
C THR A 29 -0.98 50.61 27.28
N PRO A 30 -0.78 51.78 26.62
CA PRO A 30 0.44 52.14 25.88
C PRO A 30 1.47 52.89 26.75
N PRO A 31 2.75 52.94 26.33
CA PRO A 31 3.37 54.25 26.11
C PRO A 31 4.31 54.34 24.88
N GLU A 32 4.24 55.52 24.28
CA GLU A 32 5.17 56.23 23.39
C GLU A 32 6.57 56.41 24.03
N VAL A 33 7.69 56.23 23.30
CA VAL A 33 8.77 57.24 23.04
C VAL A 33 9.80 56.80 21.97
N THR A 34 10.00 57.67 20.96
CA THR A 34 11.21 58.03 20.14
C THR A 34 12.06 57.06 19.27
N PRO A 35 12.52 57.52 18.07
CA PRO A 35 13.45 56.83 17.16
C PRO A 35 14.92 57.27 17.34
N PRO A 36 15.89 56.57 16.70
CA PRO A 36 16.88 57.32 15.91
C PRO A 36 17.21 56.71 14.53
N SER A 37 17.50 57.61 13.59
CA SER A 37 18.08 57.36 12.25
C SER A 37 19.60 57.17 12.28
N SER A 38 20.09 56.54 11.19
CA SER A 38 21.37 56.78 10.46
C SER A 38 22.53 55.75 10.59
N THR A 39 22.63 54.86 9.58
CA THR A 39 23.67 54.73 8.50
C THR A 39 25.19 54.76 8.86
N PRO A 40 26.15 54.25 8.04
CA PRO A 40 26.31 53.02 7.23
C PRO A 40 27.59 52.21 7.58
N GLY A 41 27.68 50.95 7.14
CA GLY A 41 28.93 50.17 7.15
C GLY A 41 29.07 49.29 5.92
N VAL A 42 29.83 49.77 4.92
CA VAL A 42 30.26 49.05 3.72
C VAL A 42 31.33 48.02 4.08
N GLY A 43 31.16 46.79 3.62
CA GLY A 43 32.14 45.70 3.71
C GLY A 43 31.85 44.64 2.65
N THR A 44 32.48 44.83 1.50
CA THR A 44 32.40 44.10 0.23
C THR A 44 32.70 42.59 0.32
N GLY A 45 31.89 41.78 -0.40
CA GLY A 45 32.41 40.68 -1.22
C GLY A 45 32.01 39.25 -0.83
N SER A 46 30.93 38.72 -1.42
CA SER A 46 30.98 37.53 -2.28
C SER A 46 29.60 37.18 -2.83
N GLU A 47 29.54 37.18 -4.16
CA GLU A 47 28.50 36.58 -4.98
C GLU A 47 28.22 35.12 -4.57
N ASN A 48 26.94 34.79 -4.38
CA ASN A 48 26.35 33.73 -5.18
C ASN A 48 24.84 33.93 -5.28
N LYS A 49 24.48 34.62 -6.38
CA LYS A 49 23.52 34.19 -7.41
C LYS A 49 22.44 33.21 -6.92
N GLY A 50 21.21 33.72 -6.94
CA GLY A 50 20.01 33.08 -6.45
C GLY A 50 19.80 31.64 -6.90
N LEU A 51 19.29 30.85 -5.95
CA LEU A 51 18.58 29.63 -6.27
C LEU A 51 17.09 29.95 -6.22
N ASN A 52 16.56 30.05 -7.42
CA ASN A 52 15.16 30.22 -7.72
C ASN A 52 14.32 29.25 -6.89
N THR A 53 13.30 29.80 -6.23
CA THR A 53 12.06 29.10 -5.93
C THR A 53 11.50 28.58 -7.25
N ALA A 54 11.95 27.39 -7.65
CA ALA A 54 11.33 26.58 -8.67
C ALA A 54 10.09 25.91 -8.05
N GLU A 55 9.15 26.73 -7.61
CA GLU A 55 7.75 26.38 -7.80
C GLU A 55 7.53 26.39 -9.31
N THR A 56 6.80 25.40 -9.83
CA THR A 56 6.54 25.13 -11.27
C THR A 56 7.44 24.08 -11.94
N LYS A 57 7.36 22.80 -11.51
CA LYS A 57 7.36 21.65 -12.46
C LYS A 57 6.96 20.27 -11.92
N ALA A 58 6.22 20.15 -10.82
CA ALA A 58 5.70 18.83 -10.40
C ALA A 58 4.47 18.37 -11.21
N GLY A 59 3.73 19.29 -11.85
CA GLY A 59 2.47 18.97 -12.55
C GLY A 59 2.56 18.70 -14.06
N ASP A 60 3.71 18.96 -14.68
CA ASP A 60 3.83 18.86 -16.15
C ASP A 60 4.52 17.57 -16.61
N HIS A 61 5.38 16.98 -15.76
CA HIS A 61 6.05 15.70 -16.02
C HIS A 61 5.23 14.46 -15.62
N ALA A 62 4.25 14.62 -14.73
CA ALA A 62 3.32 13.54 -14.38
C ALA A 62 2.45 13.13 -15.58
N LYS A 63 2.01 14.10 -16.39
CA LYS A 63 1.17 13.85 -17.57
C LYS A 63 1.81 12.93 -18.62
N PRO A 64 3.03 13.17 -19.12
CA PRO A 64 3.65 12.27 -20.10
C PRO A 64 3.95 10.89 -19.51
N GLU A 65 4.27 10.80 -18.23
CA GLU A 65 4.49 9.51 -17.56
C GLU A 65 3.19 8.69 -17.42
N LEU A 66 2.10 9.33 -17.01
CA LEU A 66 0.78 8.69 -16.92
C LEU A 66 0.29 8.21 -18.29
N GLU A 67 0.50 9.01 -19.35
CA GLU A 67 0.20 8.59 -20.73
C GLU A 67 1.08 7.40 -21.18
N ALA A 68 2.35 7.37 -20.78
CA ALA A 68 3.23 6.23 -21.04
C ALA A 68 2.80 4.98 -20.27
N ILE A 69 2.31 5.13 -19.03
CA ILE A 69 1.73 4.03 -18.24
C ILE A 69 0.46 3.51 -18.93
N ARG A 70 -0.46 4.39 -19.32
CA ARG A 70 -1.68 4.00 -20.07
C ARG A 70 -1.37 3.30 -21.38
N THR A 71 -0.39 3.81 -22.13
CA THR A 71 0.05 3.20 -23.40
C THR A 71 0.56 1.78 -23.16
N ARG A 72 1.45 1.59 -22.18
CA ARG A 72 1.96 0.26 -21.80
C ARG A 72 0.88 -0.65 -21.21
N ALA A 73 -0.07 -0.11 -20.47
CA ALA A 73 -1.21 -0.83 -19.90
C ALA A 73 -2.09 -1.44 -21.00
N ARG A 74 -2.29 -0.71 -22.11
CA ARG A 74 -3.03 -1.18 -23.30
C ARG A 74 -2.28 -2.24 -24.11
N MET A 75 -0.96 -2.36 -23.95
CA MET A 75 -0.17 -3.41 -24.59
C MET A 75 -0.33 -4.77 -23.91
N LEU A 76 -0.98 -4.83 -22.75
CA LEU A 76 -1.20 -6.10 -22.06
C LEU A 76 -2.16 -6.98 -22.88
N SER A 77 -1.74 -8.21 -23.16
CA SER A 77 -2.56 -9.11 -23.98
C SER A 77 -3.85 -9.52 -23.25
N ALA A 78 -4.91 -9.76 -24.01
CA ALA A 78 -6.19 -10.23 -23.45
C ALA A 78 -6.04 -11.47 -22.56
N LYS A 79 -5.15 -12.39 -22.93
CA LYS A 79 -4.85 -13.59 -22.14
C LYS A 79 -4.22 -13.27 -20.78
N GLN A 80 -3.34 -12.27 -20.71
CA GLN A 80 -2.73 -11.85 -19.45
C GLN A 80 -3.73 -11.10 -18.57
N ILE A 81 -4.61 -10.30 -19.18
CA ILE A 81 -5.74 -9.63 -18.50
C ILE A 81 -6.65 -10.69 -17.86
N GLU A 82 -7.12 -11.66 -18.66
CA GLU A 82 -7.99 -12.75 -18.20
C GLU A 82 -7.35 -13.61 -17.10
N ALA A 83 -6.03 -13.80 -17.11
CA ALA A 83 -5.33 -14.58 -16.10
C ALA A 83 -5.08 -13.81 -14.78
N THR A 84 -5.13 -12.48 -14.82
CA THR A 84 -4.66 -11.60 -13.72
C THR A 84 -5.79 -10.83 -13.08
N GLU A 85 -6.59 -10.08 -13.85
CA GLU A 85 -7.65 -9.21 -13.32
C GLU A 85 -8.64 -10.00 -12.43
N PRO A 86 -9.13 -11.19 -12.81
CA PRO A 86 -10.05 -11.93 -11.95
C PRO A 86 -9.46 -12.32 -10.60
N LYS A 87 -8.14 -12.52 -10.51
CA LYS A 87 -7.45 -12.85 -9.26
C LYS A 87 -7.30 -11.62 -8.37
N VAL A 88 -6.96 -10.47 -8.96
CA VAL A 88 -6.89 -9.20 -8.24
C VAL A 88 -8.29 -8.81 -7.74
N ASP A 89 -9.30 -8.91 -8.60
CA ASP A 89 -10.70 -8.66 -8.25
C ASP A 89 -11.22 -9.59 -7.15
N ALA A 90 -10.82 -10.86 -7.17
CA ALA A 90 -11.19 -11.81 -6.12
C ALA A 90 -10.62 -11.38 -4.76
N GLU A 91 -9.38 -10.92 -4.71
CA GLU A 91 -8.78 -10.42 -3.46
C GLU A 91 -9.43 -9.10 -3.01
N ILE A 92 -9.71 -8.18 -3.93
CA ILE A 92 -10.47 -6.94 -3.62
C ILE A 92 -11.83 -7.28 -3.00
N LYS A 93 -12.59 -8.19 -3.63
CA LYS A 93 -13.91 -8.62 -3.15
C LYS A 93 -13.81 -9.32 -1.81
N ASN A 94 -12.80 -10.16 -1.59
CA ASN A 94 -12.57 -10.84 -0.34
C ASN A 94 -12.33 -9.83 0.80
N VAL A 95 -11.43 -8.86 0.62
CA VAL A 95 -11.16 -7.81 1.61
C VAL A 95 -12.40 -6.97 1.88
N ASN A 96 -13.13 -6.53 0.84
CA ASN A 96 -14.37 -5.77 1.00
C ASN A 96 -15.46 -6.55 1.73
N THR A 97 -15.58 -7.85 1.44
CA THR A 97 -16.55 -8.73 2.09
C THR A 97 -16.21 -8.92 3.56
N GLU A 98 -14.96 -9.20 3.89
CA GLU A 98 -14.54 -9.39 5.28
C GLU A 98 -14.59 -8.07 6.06
N ALA A 99 -14.27 -6.92 5.44
CA ALA A 99 -14.46 -5.61 6.07
C ALA A 99 -15.93 -5.34 6.40
N SER A 100 -16.85 -5.80 5.54
CA SER A 100 -18.29 -5.69 5.78
C SER A 100 -18.78 -6.62 6.90
N LYS A 101 -18.10 -7.76 7.13
CA LYS A 101 -18.45 -8.72 8.20
C LYS A 101 -17.82 -8.37 9.54
N GLU A 102 -16.54 -8.00 9.54
CA GLU A 102 -15.75 -7.77 10.74
C GLU A 102 -15.75 -6.30 11.19
N GLY A 103 -16.37 -5.40 10.41
CA GLY A 103 -16.47 -3.98 10.71
C GLY A 103 -15.09 -3.33 10.75
N SER A 104 -14.78 -2.63 11.84
CA SER A 104 -13.55 -1.85 11.98
C SER A 104 -12.26 -2.66 12.02
N LYS A 105 -12.31 -3.98 12.24
CA LYS A 105 -11.09 -4.81 12.39
C LYS A 105 -10.22 -4.87 11.15
N VAL A 106 -10.84 -5.01 9.97
CA VAL A 106 -10.12 -5.06 8.68
C VAL A 106 -9.48 -3.71 8.34
N PRO A 107 -10.20 -2.56 8.38
CA PRO A 107 -9.58 -1.26 8.15
C PRO A 107 -8.54 -0.90 9.20
N ASP A 108 -8.69 -1.29 10.47
CA ASP A 108 -7.66 -1.06 11.49
C ASP A 108 -6.35 -1.81 11.20
N ARG A 109 -6.45 -3.04 10.68
CA ARG A 109 -5.26 -3.82 10.25
C ARG A 109 -4.64 -3.23 9.00
N LEU A 110 -5.47 -2.87 8.02
CA LEU A 110 -5.01 -2.29 6.76
C LEU A 110 -4.33 -0.93 7.00
N ALA A 111 -4.91 -0.07 7.85
CA ALA A 111 -4.32 1.22 8.21
C ALA A 111 -2.94 1.03 8.86
N LYS A 112 -2.81 0.10 9.80
CA LYS A 112 -1.52 -0.23 10.43
C LYS A 112 -0.48 -0.71 9.42
N GLN A 113 -0.89 -1.56 8.48
CA GLN A 113 0.00 -2.09 7.43
C GLN A 113 0.51 -0.97 6.52
N LEU A 114 -0.36 -0.03 6.17
CA LEU A 114 -0.04 1.15 5.35
C LEU A 114 0.66 2.27 6.15
N GLY A 115 0.87 2.08 7.45
CA GLY A 115 1.50 3.09 8.32
C GLY A 115 0.65 4.34 8.53
N MET A 116 -0.67 4.25 8.36
CA MET A 116 -1.61 5.37 8.52
C MET A 116 -2.62 5.11 9.64
N THR A 117 -3.44 6.11 9.96
CA THR A 117 -4.54 5.96 10.93
C THR A 117 -5.78 5.41 10.24
N SER A 118 -6.64 4.71 10.99
CA SER A 118 -7.93 4.23 10.46
C SER A 118 -8.83 5.36 9.97
N ASP A 119 -8.72 6.54 10.57
CA ASP A 119 -9.41 7.76 10.16
C ASP A 119 -8.91 8.26 8.80
N ALA A 120 -7.60 8.30 8.58
CA ALA A 120 -7.02 8.65 7.28
C ALA A 120 -7.44 7.66 6.18
N LEU A 121 -7.42 6.35 6.49
CA LEU A 121 -7.88 5.33 5.55
C LEU A 121 -9.38 5.47 5.22
N ALA A 122 -10.21 5.81 6.22
CA ALA A 122 -11.63 6.08 6.00
C ALA A 122 -11.87 7.35 5.18
N ALA A 123 -11.06 8.38 5.39
CA ALA A 123 -11.08 9.61 4.61
C ALA A 123 -10.70 9.34 3.14
N GLU A 124 -9.65 8.56 2.87
CA GLU A 124 -9.29 8.12 1.51
C GLU A 124 -10.41 7.31 0.87
N LYS A 125 -11.02 6.39 1.62
CA LYS A 125 -12.17 5.60 1.16
C LYS A 125 -13.32 6.50 0.69
N ALA A 126 -13.63 7.54 1.47
CA ALA A 126 -14.66 8.50 1.11
C ALA A 126 -14.24 9.37 -0.09
N GLN A 127 -12.98 9.82 -0.12
CA GLN A 127 -12.42 10.66 -1.19
C GLN A 127 -12.48 9.99 -2.55
N PHE A 128 -12.14 8.70 -2.63
CA PHE A 128 -12.11 7.94 -3.88
C PHE A 128 -13.37 7.10 -4.13
N ASN A 129 -14.37 7.19 -3.24
CA ASN A 129 -15.58 6.38 -3.28
C ASN A 129 -15.29 4.86 -3.49
N ALA A 130 -14.21 4.37 -2.90
CA ALA A 130 -13.67 3.03 -3.14
C ALA A 130 -13.96 2.06 -1.98
N GLY A 131 -13.74 0.77 -2.20
CA GLY A 131 -13.65 -0.25 -1.14
C GLY A 131 -12.26 -0.32 -0.50
N PHE A 132 -12.18 -0.96 0.67
CA PHE A 132 -10.88 -1.20 1.33
C PHE A 132 -9.96 -2.11 0.51
N GLY A 133 -10.52 -3.04 -0.27
CA GLY A 133 -9.75 -3.87 -1.20
C GLY A 133 -9.11 -3.07 -2.33
N GLU A 134 -9.80 -2.07 -2.88
CA GLU A 134 -9.26 -1.22 -3.94
C GLU A 134 -8.18 -0.28 -3.39
N LEU A 135 -8.41 0.32 -2.22
CA LEU A 135 -7.39 1.12 -1.52
C LEU A 135 -6.13 0.30 -1.23
N MET A 136 -6.29 -0.96 -0.80
CA MET A 136 -5.17 -1.86 -0.58
C MET A 136 -4.33 -2.06 -1.85
N ILE A 137 -4.96 -2.33 -3.00
CA ILE A 137 -4.25 -2.50 -4.27
C ILE A 137 -3.60 -1.19 -4.72
N ALA A 138 -4.29 -0.06 -4.59
CA ALA A 138 -3.77 1.23 -5.00
C ALA A 138 -2.51 1.62 -4.20
N HIS A 139 -2.54 1.45 -2.87
CA HIS A 139 -1.36 1.66 -2.03
C HIS A 139 -0.24 0.65 -2.27
N LEU A 140 -0.59 -0.60 -2.60
CA LEU A 140 0.38 -1.61 -3.00
C LEU A 140 1.12 -1.20 -4.27
N LEU A 141 0.42 -0.67 -5.27
CA LEU A 141 1.03 -0.18 -6.50
C LEU A 141 1.90 1.06 -6.23
N LEU A 142 1.40 2.01 -5.44
CA LEU A 142 2.13 3.22 -5.07
C LEU A 142 3.42 2.90 -4.30
N SER A 143 3.38 1.92 -3.38
CA SER A 143 4.55 1.46 -2.63
C SER A 143 5.62 0.79 -3.52
N ASN A 144 5.22 0.31 -4.70
CA ASN A 144 6.09 -0.38 -5.66
C ASN A 144 6.46 0.47 -6.86
N GLU A 145 6.03 1.72 -6.85
CA GLU A 145 6.40 2.67 -7.86
C GLU A 145 7.91 2.94 -7.82
N LYS A 146 8.50 3.20 -8.99
CA LYS A 146 9.93 3.49 -9.07
C LYS A 146 10.14 4.90 -8.53
N SER A 147 11.13 5.12 -7.67
CA SER A 147 11.40 6.42 -7.02
C SER A 147 11.59 7.64 -7.95
N THR A 148 11.64 7.45 -9.27
CA THR A 148 11.71 8.49 -10.29
C THR A 148 10.35 8.90 -10.85
N SER A 149 9.33 8.12 -10.55
CA SER A 149 7.98 8.29 -11.06
C SER A 149 7.21 9.24 -10.13
N THR A 150 6.25 9.97 -10.69
CA THR A 150 5.46 11.00 -9.97
C THR A 150 4.00 10.60 -9.83
N VAL A 151 3.71 9.30 -9.87
CA VAL A 151 2.35 8.78 -9.90
C VAL A 151 1.71 8.95 -8.52
N THR A 152 0.56 9.61 -8.47
CA THR A 152 -0.18 9.78 -7.22
C THR A 152 -1.30 8.75 -7.08
N LEU A 153 -1.80 8.57 -5.86
CA LEU A 153 -2.97 7.72 -5.60
C LEU A 153 -4.19 8.17 -6.43
N ALA A 154 -4.39 9.48 -6.60
CA ALA A 154 -5.46 10.04 -7.41
C ALA A 154 -5.32 9.68 -8.90
N ASP A 155 -4.09 9.63 -9.42
CA ASP A 155 -3.85 9.24 -10.81
C ASP A 155 -4.16 7.75 -11.04
N LEU A 156 -3.83 6.89 -10.07
CA LEU A 156 -4.17 5.46 -10.11
C LEU A 156 -5.69 5.25 -10.15
N PHE A 157 -6.43 5.90 -9.26
CA PHE A 157 -7.89 5.82 -9.24
C PHE A 157 -8.51 6.40 -10.52
N LYS A 158 -7.99 7.52 -11.01
CA LYS A 158 -8.45 8.09 -12.28
C LYS A 158 -8.27 7.11 -13.45
N MET A 159 -7.12 6.43 -13.55
CA MET A 159 -6.90 5.40 -14.57
C MET A 159 -7.87 4.22 -14.41
N HIS A 160 -8.19 3.85 -13.17
CA HIS A 160 -9.15 2.79 -12.88
C HIS A 160 -10.57 3.17 -13.30
N GLU A 161 -11.01 4.38 -12.95
CA GLU A 161 -12.29 4.95 -13.36
C GLU A 161 -12.41 5.10 -14.89
N ASP A 162 -11.29 5.41 -15.57
CA ASP A 162 -11.21 5.43 -17.03
C ASP A 162 -11.34 4.02 -17.67
N GLY A 163 -11.50 2.97 -16.87
CA GLY A 163 -11.70 1.59 -17.29
C GLY A 163 -10.43 0.74 -17.40
N THR A 164 -9.30 1.23 -16.87
CA THR A 164 -8.05 0.46 -16.84
C THR A 164 -8.04 -0.47 -15.62
N GLY A 165 -7.87 -1.78 -15.84
CA GLY A 165 -7.78 -2.75 -14.75
C GLY A 165 -6.54 -2.54 -13.86
N TRP A 166 -6.60 -3.01 -12.62
CA TRP A 166 -5.49 -2.87 -11.68
C TRP A 166 -4.24 -3.63 -12.14
N GLY A 167 -4.41 -4.80 -12.76
CA GLY A 167 -3.31 -5.54 -13.39
C GLY A 167 -2.73 -4.80 -14.59
N GLN A 168 -3.57 -4.17 -15.41
CA GLN A 168 -3.13 -3.33 -16.52
C GLN A 168 -2.33 -2.12 -16.05
N ILE A 169 -2.78 -1.41 -14.99
CA ILE A 169 -2.05 -0.29 -14.41
C ILE A 169 -0.68 -0.74 -13.90
N ALA A 170 -0.64 -1.87 -13.17
CA ALA A 170 0.62 -2.45 -12.70
C ALA A 170 1.59 -2.77 -13.85
N HIS A 171 1.10 -3.39 -14.93
CA HIS A 171 1.89 -3.63 -16.13
C HIS A 171 2.38 -2.32 -16.75
N GLY A 172 1.52 -1.30 -16.80
CA GLY A 172 1.87 0.04 -17.25
C GLY A 172 3.01 0.67 -16.45
N MET A 173 3.07 0.41 -15.15
CA MET A 173 4.16 0.83 -14.26
C MET A 173 5.42 -0.05 -14.39
N GLY A 174 5.36 -1.13 -15.18
CA GLY A 174 6.45 -2.08 -15.38
C GLY A 174 6.56 -3.14 -14.29
N LEU A 175 5.48 -3.36 -13.54
CA LEU A 175 5.40 -4.37 -12.49
C LEU A 175 5.03 -5.74 -13.06
N LYS A 176 5.51 -6.81 -12.40
CA LYS A 176 5.18 -8.18 -12.77
C LYS A 176 3.81 -8.57 -12.22
N LEU A 177 2.95 -9.08 -13.10
CA LEU A 177 1.58 -9.46 -12.74
C LEU A 177 1.50 -10.62 -11.74
N GLY A 178 2.42 -11.59 -11.82
CA GLY A 178 2.48 -12.69 -10.85
C GLY A 178 2.85 -12.21 -9.45
N ASP A 179 3.74 -11.22 -9.37
CA ASP A 179 4.16 -10.61 -8.11
C ASP A 179 3.06 -9.70 -7.56
N LEU A 180 2.33 -8.98 -8.42
CA LEU A 180 1.13 -8.23 -8.03
C LEU A 180 0.09 -9.16 -7.39
N VAL A 181 -0.27 -10.27 -8.04
CA VAL A 181 -1.27 -11.20 -7.50
C VAL A 181 -0.80 -11.82 -6.18
N SER A 182 0.48 -12.15 -6.08
CA SER A 182 1.06 -12.71 -4.86
C SER A 182 1.08 -11.69 -3.71
N ALA A 183 1.44 -10.45 -4.01
CA ALA A 183 1.40 -9.35 -3.07
C ALA A 183 -0.04 -9.04 -2.63
N ALA A 184 -0.98 -8.87 -3.58
CA ALA A 184 -2.39 -8.66 -3.30
C ALA A 184 -2.98 -9.74 -2.39
N LYS A 185 -2.63 -11.00 -2.63
CA LYS A 185 -3.04 -12.13 -1.79
C LYS A 185 -2.41 -12.10 -0.40
N SER A 186 -1.13 -11.74 -0.31
CA SER A 186 -0.45 -11.58 0.98
C SER A 186 -1.12 -10.48 1.80
N GLU A 187 -1.32 -9.31 1.20
CA GLU A 187 -1.96 -8.16 1.85
C GLU A 187 -3.41 -8.45 2.20
N GLY A 188 -4.16 -9.11 1.32
CA GLY A 188 -5.52 -9.57 1.61
C GLY A 188 -5.58 -10.50 2.81
N ARG A 189 -4.59 -11.39 3.00
CA ARG A 189 -4.52 -12.23 4.20
C ARG A 189 -4.23 -11.42 5.46
N VAL A 190 -3.37 -10.42 5.40
CA VAL A 190 -3.08 -9.55 6.54
C VAL A 190 -4.31 -8.72 6.93
N ALA A 191 -4.94 -8.08 5.94
CA ALA A 191 -6.15 -7.28 6.10
C ALA A 191 -7.29 -8.11 6.71
N THR A 192 -7.47 -9.35 6.25
CA THR A 192 -8.51 -10.29 6.76
C THR A 192 -8.07 -11.07 8.01
N GLY A 193 -6.93 -10.71 8.60
CA GLY A 193 -6.42 -11.30 9.83
C GLY A 193 -5.95 -12.76 9.75
N LYS A 194 -5.79 -13.29 8.54
CA LYS A 194 -5.22 -14.61 8.20
C LYS A 194 -3.70 -14.56 7.98
N GLY A 195 -3.08 -13.41 8.25
CA GLY A 195 -1.66 -13.11 8.15
C GLY A 195 -1.18 -12.23 9.31
N LYS A 196 0.13 -12.15 9.52
CA LYS A 196 0.76 -11.23 10.49
C LYS A 196 0.77 -9.82 9.89
N VAL A 197 0.56 -8.80 10.71
CA VAL A 197 0.69 -7.41 10.28
C VAL A 197 2.18 -7.09 10.16
N ASP A 198 2.65 -7.00 8.91
CA ASP A 198 3.96 -6.50 8.57
C ASP A 198 3.79 -5.11 7.96
N THR A 199 4.47 -4.10 8.50
CA THR A 199 4.39 -2.70 8.02
C THR A 199 5.16 -2.47 6.72
N LYS A 200 5.57 -3.55 6.04
CA LYS A 200 6.38 -3.51 4.83
C LYS A 200 5.61 -4.13 3.68
N THR A 201 5.14 -3.28 2.78
CA THR A 201 4.48 -3.71 1.55
C THR A 201 5.39 -4.66 0.75
N PRO A 202 4.88 -5.79 0.22
CA PRO A 202 5.65 -6.69 -0.62
C PRO A 202 6.25 -5.96 -1.81
N ARG A 203 7.54 -6.19 -2.06
CA ARG A 203 8.25 -5.61 -3.21
C ARG A 203 7.93 -6.39 -4.48
N ILE A 204 7.33 -5.74 -5.45
CA ILE A 204 6.98 -6.23 -6.78
C ILE A 204 8.10 -5.79 -7.74
N GLY A 205 9.00 -6.69 -8.14
CA GLY A 205 10.22 -6.32 -8.86
C GLY A 205 10.74 -7.35 -9.88
N PRO A 206 11.58 -6.92 -10.85
CA PRO A 206 12.16 -7.82 -11.84
C PRO A 206 13.18 -8.81 -11.26
N GLU A 207 13.81 -8.48 -10.14
CA GLU A 207 14.74 -9.37 -9.43
C GLU A 207 13.99 -10.31 -8.48
N GLY A 208 13.89 -11.56 -8.92
CA GLY A 208 13.59 -12.67 -8.03
C GLY A 208 14.68 -12.78 -6.97
N GLN A 209 14.39 -12.31 -5.77
CA GLN A 209 14.97 -12.88 -4.56
C GLN A 209 13.84 -13.58 -3.84
N HIS A 210 14.01 -14.89 -3.72
CA HIS A 210 13.16 -15.81 -3.00
C HIS A 210 12.76 -15.24 -1.63
N GLY A 211 11.53 -14.73 -1.54
CA GLY A 211 10.82 -14.51 -0.28
C GLY A 211 9.89 -15.66 0.08
N ALA A 212 10.10 -16.85 -0.50
CA ALA A 212 9.45 -18.07 -0.05
C ALA A 212 10.35 -18.71 1.02
N MET A 213 10.08 -18.42 2.30
CA MET A 213 10.23 -19.27 3.49
C MET A 213 10.52 -18.44 4.74
N ALA A 214 9.48 -18.01 5.43
CA ALA A 214 9.53 -17.84 6.89
C ALA A 214 8.23 -18.40 7.48
N SER A 215 8.00 -19.69 7.25
CA SER A 215 6.90 -20.44 7.86
C SER A 215 7.29 -21.90 7.99
N LYS A 216 8.23 -22.20 8.89
CA LYS A 216 8.15 -23.42 9.69
C LYS A 216 9.08 -23.33 10.89
N GLY A 217 8.49 -23.18 12.07
CA GLY A 217 9.09 -23.73 13.26
C GLY A 217 9.26 -25.23 13.03
N ALA A 218 10.51 -25.67 13.02
CA ALA A 218 10.87 -27.06 13.22
C ALA A 218 12.18 -27.02 14.00
N ALA A 219 12.05 -27.14 15.32
CA ALA A 219 13.10 -27.71 16.14
C ALA A 219 13.51 -29.04 15.50
N GLY A 220 14.79 -29.22 15.25
CA GLY A 220 15.30 -30.37 14.53
C GLY A 220 16.78 -30.22 14.25
N THR A 221 17.57 -30.14 15.32
CA THR A 221 19.00 -30.41 15.30
C THR A 221 19.24 -31.74 14.58
N MET A 222 19.82 -31.70 13.39
CA MET A 222 20.43 -32.89 12.77
C MET A 222 21.90 -32.60 12.55
N GLU A 223 22.61 -32.87 13.63
CA GLU A 223 24.03 -33.19 13.69
C GLU A 223 24.31 -34.37 12.74
N HIS A 224 25.22 -34.19 11.79
CA HIS A 224 25.74 -35.26 10.94
C HIS A 224 27.22 -35.41 11.30
N GLY A 225 27.54 -36.45 12.05
CA GLY A 225 28.87 -36.66 12.61
C GLY A 225 29.16 -38.11 12.97
N GLN A 226 29.29 -38.94 11.94
CA GLN A 226 30.20 -40.10 11.82
C GLN A 226 30.13 -41.30 12.79
N SER A 227 30.41 -42.44 12.13
CA SER A 227 31.05 -43.66 12.64
C SER A 227 30.16 -44.76 13.21
N ALA A 228 29.90 -45.72 12.32
CA ALA A 228 29.64 -47.11 12.64
C ALA A 228 30.78 -47.72 13.46
N THR A 229 30.46 -48.45 14.53
CA THR A 229 31.29 -49.55 15.06
C THR A 229 30.38 -50.62 15.69
N THR A 230 30.83 -51.84 15.47
CA THR A 230 30.31 -53.22 15.64
C THR A 230 29.82 -53.66 17.04
N PRO A 231 29.27 -54.90 17.17
CA PRO A 231 28.23 -55.27 18.12
C PRO A 231 28.76 -55.88 19.41
N SER A 232 27.95 -55.84 20.48
CA SER A 232 28.05 -56.70 21.65
C SER A 232 26.70 -56.70 22.37
N HIS A 233 25.91 -57.75 22.20
CA HIS A 233 24.82 -58.04 23.14
C HIS A 233 25.12 -59.40 23.76
N GLU A 234 25.66 -59.31 24.97
CA GLU A 234 26.00 -60.41 25.85
C GLU A 234 24.74 -60.88 26.61
N MET A 235 24.58 -62.20 26.62
CA MET A 235 23.96 -63.10 27.60
C MET A 235 22.61 -62.77 28.27
N GLY A 236 21.73 -63.78 28.17
CA GLY A 236 21.41 -64.55 29.38
C GLY A 236 19.94 -64.86 29.61
N GLY A 237 19.63 -66.16 29.76
CA GLY A 237 18.47 -66.60 30.56
C GLY A 237 17.59 -67.65 29.90
N ALA A 238 17.98 -68.92 30.03
CA ALA A 238 17.16 -70.09 29.75
C ALA A 238 16.24 -70.47 30.93
N SER A 239 15.29 -71.37 30.66
CA SER A 239 14.42 -72.18 31.56
C SER A 239 13.02 -71.57 31.85
N ALA A 240 11.91 -72.32 31.92
CA ALA A 240 11.56 -73.71 31.61
C ALA A 240 10.03 -73.87 31.81
N ALA A 241 9.48 -75.03 31.38
CA ALA A 241 8.15 -75.61 31.64
C ALA A 241 6.94 -75.00 30.89
N GLY A 242 6.04 -75.74 30.23
CA GLY A 242 5.70 -77.17 30.28
C GLY A 242 4.29 -77.37 30.87
N HIS A 243 3.41 -78.07 30.13
CA HIS A 243 1.97 -78.38 30.32
C HIS A 243 1.01 -77.42 29.58
N GLY A 244 0.04 -77.85 28.77
CA GLY A 244 -0.46 -79.18 28.42
C GLY A 244 -1.96 -79.07 28.09
N LYS A 245 -2.38 -79.61 26.95
CA LYS A 245 -3.59 -80.42 26.69
C LYS A 245 -3.69 -80.71 25.21
#